data_AF-A0A382G513-F1
#
_entry.id   AF-A0A382G513-F1
#
_cell.length_a   1.000
_cell.length_b   1.000
_cell.length_c   1.000
_cell.angle_alpha   90.00
_cell.angle_beta   90.00
_cell.angle_gamma   90.00
#
_symmetry.space_group_name_H-M   'P 1'
#
loop_
_entity.id
_entity.type
_entity.pdbx_description
1 polymer ?
#
loop_
_entity_poly.entity_id
_entity_poly.type
_entity_poly.pdbx_seq_one_letter_code
_entity_poly.pdbx_strand_id
1 'polypeptide(L)'
;AESDIAGVGVDLSAAFVAECREQGLDVKEQDLLAFLGSQKDKSLRAVVSFQVLEHLPFPVLLRTYAEAFRVLVPGGLFLNETPNGANLAVGGSTFWLDHTHVRPLHPELLSHFAEFYGYTDVRVDLVSKPEVPWRLGPESGG
;
A
#
# COMPACT_ATOMS: atom_id res chain seq x y z
N ALA A 1 2.14 14.66 18.15
CA ALA A 1 1.24 14.55 16.98
C ALA A 1 1.14 15.91 16.32
N GLU A 2 1.64 16.08 15.10
CA GLU A 2 1.76 17.39 14.43
C GLU A 2 0.44 17.97 13.88
N SER A 3 -0.68 17.21 13.91
CA SER A 3 -1.96 17.67 13.35
C SER A 3 -3.19 17.33 14.20
N ASP A 4 -3.01 16.88 15.44
CA ASP A 4 -4.09 16.49 16.38
C ASP A 4 -5.07 15.43 15.84
N ILE A 5 -4.63 14.65 14.84
CA ILE A 5 -5.36 13.51 14.30
C ILE A 5 -4.98 12.28 15.13
N ALA A 6 -5.96 11.69 15.80
CA ALA A 6 -5.77 10.42 16.49
C ALA A 6 -5.51 9.29 15.48
N GLY A 7 -4.44 8.53 15.72
CA GLY A 7 -4.04 7.40 14.88
C GLY A 7 -3.33 6.34 15.70
N VAL A 8 -3.35 5.12 15.19
CA VAL A 8 -2.64 3.97 15.76
C VAL A 8 -1.78 3.33 14.69
N GLY A 9 -0.49 3.18 14.98
CA GLY A 9 0.48 2.47 14.14
C GLY A 9 0.43 0.97 14.38
N VAL A 10 0.76 0.19 13.36
CA VAL A 10 0.82 -1.27 13.41
C VAL A 10 2.05 -1.72 12.65
N ASP A 11 2.91 -2.49 13.30
CA ASP A 11 4.13 -3.05 12.70
C ASP A 11 4.45 -4.40 13.33
N LEU A 12 5.14 -5.29 12.61
CA LEU A 12 5.61 -6.58 13.14
C LEU A 12 6.97 -6.45 13.83
N SER A 13 7.73 -5.39 13.55
CA SER A 13 9.06 -5.14 14.10
C SER A 13 8.95 -4.56 15.51
N ALA A 14 9.29 -5.38 16.51
CA ALA A 14 9.38 -4.93 17.91
C ALA A 14 10.32 -3.72 18.08
N ALA A 15 11.38 -3.62 17.25
CA ALA A 15 12.32 -2.51 17.28
C ALA A 15 11.66 -1.19 16.81
N PHE A 16 10.95 -1.19 15.68
CA PHE A 16 10.25 0.00 15.19
C PHE A 16 9.09 0.39 16.09
N VAL A 17 8.39 -0.59 16.66
CA VAL A 17 7.34 -0.34 17.65
C VAL A 17 7.91 0.33 18.90
N ALA A 18 9.06 -0.14 19.41
CA ALA A 18 9.71 0.48 20.56
C ALA A 18 10.11 1.92 20.26
N GLU A 19 10.74 2.17 19.12
CA GLU A 19 11.15 3.52 18.68
C GLU A 19 9.93 4.48 18.57
N CYS A 20 8.84 4.04 17.94
CA CYS A 20 7.61 4.82 17.83
C CYS A 20 6.98 5.11 19.21
N ARG A 21 7.05 4.16 20.16
CA ARG A 21 6.57 4.38 21.53
C ARG A 21 7.43 5.38 22.29
N GLU A 22 8.74 5.37 22.10
CA GLU A 22 9.65 6.37 22.68
C GLU A 22 9.32 7.79 22.18
N GLN A 23 8.81 7.91 20.95
CA GLN A 23 8.30 9.16 20.39
C GLN A 23 6.88 9.52 20.85
N GLY A 24 6.26 8.71 21.73
CA GLY A 24 4.93 8.93 22.28
C GLY A 24 3.78 8.62 21.31
N LEU A 25 4.04 7.83 20.26
CA LEU A 25 3.01 7.39 19.31
C LEU A 25 2.24 6.20 19.87
N ASP A 26 0.93 6.11 19.57
CA ASP A 26 0.14 4.91 19.81
C ASP A 26 0.46 3.89 18.70
N VAL A 27 1.07 2.76 19.07
CA VAL A 27 1.54 1.75 18.14
C VAL A 27 1.49 0.35 18.76
N LYS A 28 1.07 -0.62 17.93
CA LYS A 28 0.93 -2.03 18.29
C LYS A 28 1.91 -2.89 17.50
N GLU A 29 2.60 -3.77 18.22
CA GLU A 29 3.34 -4.88 17.60
C GLU A 29 2.33 -5.97 17.21
N GLN A 30 1.88 -5.96 15.97
CA GLN A 30 0.80 -6.83 15.51
C GLN A 30 0.85 -7.03 14.00
N ASP A 31 0.42 -8.20 13.53
CA ASP A 31 0.18 -8.44 12.11
C ASP A 31 -0.94 -7.54 11.55
N LEU A 32 -0.74 -7.06 10.32
CA LEU A 32 -1.66 -6.14 9.64
C LEU A 32 -3.07 -6.71 9.49
N LEU A 33 -3.22 -7.96 9.05
CA LEU A 33 -4.55 -8.57 8.88
C LEU A 33 -5.17 -8.91 10.23
N ALA A 34 -4.38 -9.34 11.20
CA ALA A 34 -4.85 -9.56 12.56
C ALA A 34 -5.39 -8.26 13.19
N PHE A 35 -4.70 -7.14 12.97
CA PHE A 35 -5.16 -5.84 13.44
C PHE A 35 -6.46 -5.42 12.76
N LEU A 36 -6.51 -5.43 11.42
CA LEU A 36 -7.72 -5.06 10.67
C LEU A 36 -8.91 -5.97 11.04
N GLY A 37 -8.68 -7.27 11.13
CA GLY A 37 -9.70 -8.26 11.52
C GLY A 37 -10.24 -8.06 12.94
N SER A 38 -9.48 -7.42 13.84
CA SER A 38 -9.96 -7.07 15.19
C SER A 38 -10.80 -5.80 15.23
N GLN A 39 -10.78 -4.99 14.17
CA GLN A 39 -11.57 -3.76 14.09
C GLN A 39 -13.02 -4.07 13.72
N LYS A 40 -13.95 -3.30 14.30
CA LYS A 40 -15.37 -3.36 13.94
C LYS A 40 -15.58 -2.85 12.52
N ASP A 41 -16.66 -3.30 11.88
CA ASP A 41 -17.10 -2.75 10.61
C ASP A 41 -17.32 -1.23 10.73
N LYS A 42 -16.92 -0.48 9.70
CA LYS A 42 -17.16 0.97 9.61
C LYS A 42 -16.72 1.74 10.87
N SER A 43 -15.52 1.44 11.38
CA SER A 43 -14.96 2.07 12.59
C SER A 43 -13.81 3.03 12.32
N LEU A 44 -13.11 2.89 11.18
CA LEU A 44 -11.93 3.68 10.84
C LEU A 44 -12.26 4.73 9.80
N ARG A 45 -11.65 5.92 9.93
CA ARG A 45 -11.80 7.00 8.94
C ARG A 45 -10.75 6.96 7.85
N ALA A 46 -9.59 6.38 8.14
CA ALA A 46 -8.56 6.11 7.16
C ALA A 46 -7.80 4.82 7.51
N VAL A 47 -7.33 4.13 6.47
CA VAL A 47 -6.31 3.10 6.56
C VAL A 47 -5.19 3.57 5.65
N VAL A 48 -3.97 3.66 6.18
CA VAL A 48 -2.82 4.19 5.45
C VAL A 48 -1.67 3.19 5.54
N SER A 49 -1.04 2.88 4.42
CA SER A 49 0.17 2.05 4.41
C SER A 49 1.23 2.64 3.48
N PHE A 50 2.45 2.77 3.97
CA PHE A 50 3.58 3.29 3.20
C PHE A 50 4.64 2.20 3.09
N GLN A 51 4.96 1.80 1.86
CA GLN A 51 5.96 0.76 1.57
C GLN A 51 5.64 -0.58 2.26
N VAL A 52 4.36 -0.99 2.23
CA VAL A 52 3.89 -2.22 2.90
C VAL A 52 3.42 -3.27 1.88
N LEU A 53 2.65 -2.85 0.87
CA LEU A 53 1.92 -3.76 0.00
C LEU A 53 2.84 -4.70 -0.80
N GLU A 54 4.03 -4.24 -1.16
CA GLU A 54 5.06 -4.96 -1.91
C GLU A 54 5.70 -6.12 -1.13
N HIS A 55 5.58 -6.11 0.20
CA HIS A 55 6.00 -7.22 1.06
C HIS A 55 4.90 -8.29 1.24
N LEU A 56 3.68 -8.03 0.74
CA LEU A 56 2.55 -8.93 0.98
C LEU A 56 2.46 -10.04 -0.09
N PRO A 57 2.35 -11.32 0.33
CA PRO A 57 1.92 -12.40 -0.56
C PRO A 57 0.57 -12.06 -1.19
N PHE A 58 0.34 -12.51 -2.42
CA PHE A 58 -0.85 -12.14 -3.19
C PHE A 58 -2.19 -12.38 -2.45
N PRO A 59 -2.42 -13.51 -1.76
CA PRO A 59 -3.65 -13.72 -0.99
C PRO A 59 -3.82 -12.74 0.19
N VAL A 60 -2.71 -12.32 0.80
CA VAL A 60 -2.69 -11.36 1.90
C VAL A 60 -3.04 -9.97 1.36
N LEU A 61 -2.44 -9.57 0.24
CA LEU A 61 -2.75 -8.30 -0.45
C LEU A 61 -4.26 -8.17 -0.73
N LEU A 62 -4.89 -9.19 -1.31
CA LEU A 62 -6.34 -9.18 -1.58
C LEU A 62 -7.17 -9.05 -0.30
N ARG A 63 -6.81 -9.80 0.75
CA ARG A 63 -7.48 -9.69 2.06
C ARG A 63 -7.29 -8.31 2.69
N THR A 64 -6.14 -7.67 2.52
CA THR A 64 -5.89 -6.32 3.02
C THR A 64 -6.87 -5.33 2.40
N TYR A 65 -7.10 -5.39 1.08
CA TYR A 65 -8.08 -4.52 0.41
C TYR A 65 -9.50 -4.77 0.93
N ALA A 66 -9.89 -6.03 1.09
CA ALA A 66 -11.21 -6.42 1.60
C ALA A 66 -11.44 -5.94 3.04
N GLU A 67 -10.48 -6.21 3.93
CA GLU A 67 -10.56 -5.85 5.34
C GLU A 67 -10.49 -4.34 5.54
N ALA A 68 -9.61 -3.64 4.81
CA ALA A 68 -9.58 -2.18 4.81
C ALA A 68 -10.93 -1.60 4.39
N PHE A 69 -11.58 -2.18 3.37
CA PHE A 69 -12.88 -1.69 2.91
C PHE A 69 -13.96 -1.89 3.99
N ARG A 70 -13.98 -3.07 4.61
CA ARG A 70 -14.93 -3.43 5.67
C ARG A 70 -14.85 -2.48 6.87
N VAL A 71 -13.64 -2.15 7.31
CA VAL A 71 -13.42 -1.35 8.52
C VAL A 71 -13.61 0.15 8.28
N LEU A 72 -13.57 0.61 7.03
CA LEU A 72 -13.74 2.03 6.71
C LEU A 72 -15.20 2.48 6.85
N VAL A 73 -15.39 3.65 7.46
CA VAL A 73 -16.68 4.37 7.43
C VAL A 73 -17.03 4.78 5.99
N PRO A 74 -18.31 5.02 5.66
CA PRO A 74 -18.67 5.68 4.41
C PRO A 74 -17.91 7.00 4.22
N GLY A 75 -17.25 7.16 3.07
CA GLY A 75 -16.36 8.30 2.79
C GLY A 75 -15.00 8.25 3.49
N GLY A 76 -14.62 7.12 4.06
CA GLY A 76 -13.27 6.88 4.57
C GLY A 76 -12.23 6.70 3.46
N LEU A 77 -10.96 6.81 3.82
CA LEU A 77 -9.83 6.81 2.88
C LEU A 77 -8.97 5.56 3.03
N PHE A 78 -8.67 4.88 1.93
CA PHE A 78 -7.57 3.90 1.87
C PHE A 78 -6.43 4.47 1.03
N LEU A 79 -5.32 4.80 1.69
CA LEU A 79 -4.15 5.41 1.06
C LEU A 79 -2.98 4.43 1.12
N ASN A 80 -2.33 4.18 -0.02
CA ASN A 80 -1.18 3.30 -0.07
C ASN A 80 -0.06 3.94 -0.88
N GLU A 81 1.17 3.75 -0.45
CA GLU A 81 2.38 4.03 -1.23
C GLU A 81 3.18 2.74 -1.40
N THR A 82 3.70 2.52 -2.60
CA THR A 82 4.51 1.36 -2.95
C THR A 82 5.41 1.71 -4.14
N PRO A 83 6.57 1.05 -4.32
CA PRO A 83 7.43 1.29 -5.47
C PRO A 83 6.68 1.10 -6.79
N ASN A 84 6.92 2.00 -7.75
CA ASN A 84 6.22 1.99 -9.03
C ASN A 84 6.61 0.77 -9.89
N GLY A 85 5.82 -0.31 -9.83
CA GLY A 85 6.04 -1.52 -10.60
C GLY A 85 5.86 -1.38 -12.12
N ALA A 86 5.27 -0.27 -12.60
CA ALA A 86 5.22 0.04 -14.03
C ALA A 86 6.53 0.66 -14.55
N ASN A 87 7.43 1.10 -13.66
CA ASN A 87 8.73 1.63 -14.06
C ASN A 87 9.73 0.47 -14.22
N LEU A 88 10.27 0.31 -15.43
CA LEU A 88 11.21 -0.77 -15.75
C LEU A 88 12.48 -0.75 -14.90
N ALA A 89 13.05 0.43 -14.63
CA ALA A 89 14.25 0.54 -13.80
C ALA A 89 13.95 0.17 -12.34
N VAL A 90 12.76 0.52 -11.84
CA VAL A 90 12.32 0.12 -10.50
C VAL A 90 12.03 -1.39 -10.47
N GLY A 91 11.01 -1.85 -11.19
CA GLY A 91 10.56 -3.25 -11.15
C GLY A 91 11.59 -4.26 -11.68
N GLY A 92 12.52 -3.85 -12.53
CA GLY A 92 13.59 -4.69 -13.07
C GLY A 92 14.92 -4.60 -12.31
N SER A 93 15.08 -3.66 -11.37
CA SER A 93 16.36 -3.49 -10.65
C SER A 93 16.17 -3.02 -9.21
N THR A 94 15.92 -1.73 -8.96
CA THR A 94 16.02 -1.17 -7.59
C THR A 94 15.00 -1.74 -6.63
N PHE A 95 13.86 -2.23 -7.12
CA PHE A 95 12.87 -2.96 -6.33
C PHE A 95 13.49 -4.17 -5.62
N TRP A 96 14.45 -4.85 -6.22
CA TRP A 96 15.02 -6.09 -5.67
C TRP A 96 16.21 -5.86 -4.72
N LEU A 97 16.57 -4.59 -4.44
CA LEU A 97 17.59 -4.28 -3.44
C LEU A 97 17.12 -4.63 -2.02
N ASP A 98 15.81 -4.52 -1.77
CA ASP A 98 15.19 -5.12 -0.59
C ASP A 98 14.79 -6.58 -0.89
N HIS A 99 15.50 -7.51 -0.27
CA HIS A 99 15.27 -8.95 -0.41
C HIS A 99 13.93 -9.43 0.17
N THR A 100 13.24 -8.61 0.96
CA THR A 100 11.95 -8.95 1.56
C THR A 100 10.76 -8.61 0.67
N HIS A 101 10.98 -7.87 -0.44
CA HIS A 101 9.95 -7.62 -1.43
C HIS A 101 9.52 -8.90 -2.16
N VAL A 102 8.22 -9.03 -2.42
CA VAL A 102 7.64 -10.22 -3.06
C VAL A 102 7.55 -10.06 -4.57
N ARG A 103 6.98 -8.94 -5.04
CA ARG A 103 6.82 -8.64 -6.47
C ARG A 103 6.55 -7.16 -6.71
N PRO A 104 7.02 -6.57 -7.82
CA PRO A 104 6.65 -5.22 -8.21
C PRO A 104 5.12 -5.14 -8.40
N LEU A 105 4.51 -4.08 -7.87
CA LEU A 105 3.07 -3.88 -7.97
C LEU A 105 2.76 -2.85 -9.07
N HIS A 106 2.09 -3.31 -10.13
CA HIS A 106 1.66 -2.43 -11.21
C HIS A 106 0.46 -1.58 -10.75
N PRO A 107 0.44 -0.26 -11.00
CA PRO A 107 -0.65 0.62 -10.55
C PRO A 107 -2.03 0.17 -11.04
N GLU A 108 -2.14 -0.28 -12.30
CA GLU A 108 -3.39 -0.79 -12.86
C GLU A 108 -3.94 -2.00 -12.10
N LEU A 109 -3.06 -2.89 -11.61
CA LEU A 109 -3.46 -4.02 -10.79
C LEU A 109 -4.09 -3.56 -9.47
N LEU A 110 -3.47 -2.57 -8.82
CA LEU A 110 -3.95 -2.02 -7.55
C LEU A 110 -5.27 -1.27 -7.73
N SER A 111 -5.43 -0.53 -8.82
CA SER A 111 -6.69 0.13 -9.18
C SER A 111 -7.81 -0.89 -9.38
N HIS A 112 -7.57 -1.96 -10.14
CA HIS A 112 -8.56 -3.02 -10.34
C HIS A 112 -8.96 -3.71 -9.03
N PHE A 113 -8.04 -3.91 -8.09
CA PHE A 113 -8.39 -4.46 -6.77
C PHE A 113 -9.26 -3.51 -5.96
N ALA A 114 -8.92 -2.22 -5.96
CA ALA A 114 -9.75 -1.21 -5.29
C ALA A 114 -11.18 -1.21 -5.87
N GLU A 115 -11.32 -1.14 -7.19
CA GLU A 115 -12.64 -1.16 -7.84
C GLU A 115 -13.40 -2.46 -7.57
N PHE A 116 -12.72 -3.61 -7.63
CA PHE A 116 -13.32 -4.92 -7.36
C PHE A 116 -13.94 -5.01 -5.97
N TYR A 117 -13.27 -4.47 -4.94
CA TYR A 117 -13.78 -4.49 -3.57
C TYR A 117 -14.81 -3.39 -3.26
N GLY A 118 -15.07 -2.49 -4.21
CA GLY A 118 -16.09 -1.45 -4.09
C GLY A 118 -15.59 -0.08 -3.66
N TYR A 119 -14.27 0.15 -3.67
CA TYR A 119 -13.74 1.50 -3.52
C TYR A 119 -14.17 2.37 -4.70
N THR A 120 -14.35 3.66 -4.42
CA THR A 120 -14.73 4.67 -5.40
C THR A 120 -13.69 5.80 -5.39
N ASP A 121 -13.68 6.65 -6.42
CA ASP A 121 -12.69 7.74 -6.57
C ASP A 121 -11.23 7.26 -6.53
N VAL A 122 -10.95 6.10 -7.13
CA VAL A 122 -9.60 5.52 -7.18
C VAL A 122 -8.67 6.42 -7.99
N ARG A 123 -7.56 6.85 -7.36
CA ARG A 123 -6.53 7.70 -7.96
C ARG A 123 -5.16 7.08 -7.75
N VAL A 124 -4.29 7.27 -8.74
CA VAL A 124 -2.90 6.86 -8.71
C VAL A 124 -2.04 8.06 -9.06
N ASP A 125 -1.19 8.46 -8.13
CA ASP A 125 -0.23 9.53 -8.33
C ASP A 125 1.18 8.95 -8.47
N LEU A 126 1.79 9.12 -9.65
CA LEU A 126 3.14 8.64 -9.92
C LEU A 126 4.17 9.72 -9.55
N VAL A 127 4.87 9.51 -8.44
CA VAL A 127 5.93 10.41 -7.96
C VAL A 127 7.19 10.33 -8.84
N SER A 128 7.48 9.15 -9.39
CA SER A 128 8.46 8.97 -10.47
C SER A 128 7.75 8.56 -11.75
N LYS A 129 7.72 9.45 -12.74
CA LYS A 129 7.17 9.12 -14.06
C LYS A 129 8.11 8.13 -14.73
N PRO A 130 7.64 6.95 -15.15
CA PRO A 130 8.46 6.05 -15.94
C PRO A 130 8.81 6.74 -17.26
N GLU A 131 10.09 7.06 -17.44
CA GLU A 131 10.62 7.39 -18.76
C GLU A 131 10.74 6.07 -19.52
N VAL A 132 9.95 5.93 -20.59
CA VAL A 132 9.98 4.74 -21.43
C VAL A 132 11.14 4.91 -22.43
N PRO A 133 12.22 4.12 -22.39
CA PRO A 133 13.30 4.26 -23.38
C PRO A 133 12.90 3.68 -24.75
N TRP A 134 11.84 2.87 -24.81
CA TRP A 134 11.47 2.07 -25.98
C TRP A 134 10.02 2.34 -26.39
N ARG A 135 9.78 3.48 -27.06
CA ARG A 135 8.65 3.55 -27.99
C ARG A 135 9.05 2.75 -29.22
N LEU A 136 8.35 1.66 -29.53
CA LEU A 136 8.31 1.20 -30.92
C LEU A 136 7.61 2.30 -31.70
N GLY A 137 8.37 2.98 -32.56
CA GLY A 137 7.80 3.96 -33.48
C GLY A 137 6.77 3.29 -34.39
N PRO A 138 5.73 4.01 -34.83
CA PRO A 138 4.95 3.54 -35.97
C PRO A 138 5.90 3.54 -37.17
N GLU A 139 6.29 2.34 -37.61
CA GLU A 139 7.01 1.97 -38.86
C GLU A 139 8.04 0.88 -38.59
N SER A 140 7.56 -0.34 -38.52
CA SER A 140 8.28 -1.50 -39.07
C SER A 140 7.29 -2.35 -39.86
N GLY A 141 6.72 -1.71 -40.89
CA GLY A 141 6.11 -2.39 -42.02
C GLY A 141 7.13 -2.39 -43.16
N GLY A 142 7.66 -3.56 -43.46
CA GLY A 142 8.40 -3.88 -44.68
C GLY A 142 7.82 -5.16 -45.25
#